data_AF-A0A966KH39-F1
#
_entry.id   AF-A0A966KH39-F1
#
_cell.length_a   1.000
_cell.length_b   1.000
_cell.length_c   1.000
_cell.angle_alpha   90.00
_cell.angle_beta   90.00
_cell.angle_gamma   90.00
#
_symmetry.space_group_name_H-M   'P 1'
#
loop_
_entity.id
_entity.type
_entity.pdbx_description
1 polymer ?
#
loop_
_entity_poly.entity_id
_entity_poly.type
_entity_poly.pdbx_seq_one_letter_code
_entity_poly.pdbx_strand_id
1 'polypeptide(L)'
;TGGSTRWETTLIPSSTPEDNVFSQLATDATFSLDGVQVSRSGNTITDIMTGIELTLNADVSGDIALSTSRSNSQIKQTVEDTIASLNEFKDEIDRLTYVDIEGEGNGPLTLETSATMLKSNFKRLAIEPLQGFGSSAIYISQLGIKTNSEGQYYLDEAIFEKTLTNNPEYFAALKDDNISSSTSSATVSKSSITEIPSGRYTVDYDGSNWKFGDTILSSDGAGTFTSTTYPGLRIETIDASPAQFDVYVGKSFASKISDLMSDTLADDSSLKSAETAYQNLSEDINERLEKLDLREELISTRYTEQFGAMESAMTQFNSTKTMLENFIEAWKKQK
;
A
#
# COMPACT_ATOMS: atom_id res chain seq x y z
N THR A 1 -6.32 -71.22 48.92
CA THR A 1 -7.25 -70.08 49.09
C THR A 1 -6.95 -69.09 47.98
N GLY A 2 -7.68 -69.19 46.86
CA GLY A 2 -7.50 -68.31 45.70
C GLY A 2 -8.70 -67.38 45.54
N GLY A 3 -8.48 -66.21 44.94
CA GLY A 3 -9.55 -65.39 44.37
C GLY A 3 -9.41 -63.89 44.57
N SER A 4 -8.70 -63.25 43.63
CA SER A 4 -8.97 -61.93 43.03
C SER A 4 -9.12 -60.66 43.89
N THR A 5 -8.10 -59.83 43.72
CA THR A 5 -8.12 -58.36 43.52
C THR A 5 -9.42 -57.75 42.95
N ARG A 6 -9.52 -56.42 43.15
CA ARG A 6 -10.45 -55.42 42.57
C ARG A 6 -11.59 -55.10 43.55
N TRP A 7 -11.82 -53.87 44.01
CA TRP A 7 -11.62 -52.55 43.42
C TRP A 7 -11.47 -51.53 44.57
N GLU A 8 -10.40 -50.75 44.58
CA GLU A 8 -10.46 -49.40 45.15
C GLU A 8 -10.10 -48.45 44.00
N THR A 9 -11.12 -47.80 43.45
CA THR A 9 -10.90 -46.49 42.83
C THR A 9 -11.66 -45.52 43.71
N THR A 10 -10.95 -44.73 44.49
CA THR A 10 -11.54 -43.56 45.15
C THR A 10 -10.81 -42.32 44.70
N LEU A 11 -11.31 -41.74 43.61
CA LEU A 11 -11.23 -40.32 43.27
C LEU A 11 -12.54 -39.78 42.63
N ILE A 12 -13.62 -40.59 42.55
CA ILE A 12 -14.95 -40.18 42.04
C ILE A 12 -16.05 -40.73 42.98
N PRO A 13 -17.10 -39.96 43.35
CA PRO A 13 -18.23 -40.44 44.15
C PRO A 13 -19.20 -41.32 43.35
N SER A 14 -19.97 -42.15 44.06
CA SER A 14 -21.01 -43.05 43.53
C SER A 14 -22.22 -42.33 42.92
N SER A 15 -22.83 -42.89 41.86
CA SER A 15 -24.09 -42.45 41.22
C SER A 15 -25.24 -43.45 41.35
N THR A 16 -26.47 -42.96 41.56
CA THR A 16 -27.77 -43.60 41.24
C THR A 16 -28.84 -42.50 41.06
N PRO A 17 -30.06 -42.77 40.57
CA PRO A 17 -30.50 -43.26 39.25
C PRO A 17 -31.20 -42.13 38.45
N GLU A 18 -30.51 -41.01 38.24
CA GLU A 18 -30.76 -39.99 37.20
C GLU A 18 -29.44 -39.81 36.42
N ASP A 19 -28.91 -40.92 35.92
CA ASP A 19 -27.49 -41.17 35.66
C ASP A 19 -26.81 -40.24 34.63
N ASN A 20 -26.22 -39.14 35.13
CA ASN A 20 -25.09 -38.47 34.48
C ASN A 20 -23.78 -39.21 34.80
N VAL A 21 -23.54 -40.34 34.13
CA VAL A 21 -22.24 -41.04 34.19
C VAL A 21 -21.25 -40.29 33.29
N PHE A 22 -20.37 -39.50 33.92
CA PHE A 22 -19.28 -38.83 33.20
C PHE A 22 -18.11 -39.81 33.03
N SER A 23 -17.74 -40.13 31.79
CA SER A 23 -16.59 -40.97 31.45
C SER A 23 -15.24 -40.29 31.70
N GLN A 24 -15.23 -38.96 31.81
CA GLN A 24 -14.06 -38.13 32.06
C GLN A 24 -14.52 -36.80 32.68
N LEU A 25 -13.84 -36.36 33.74
CA LEU A 25 -14.05 -35.03 34.33
C LEU A 25 -13.22 -34.00 33.55
N ALA A 26 -13.77 -32.81 33.34
CA ALA A 26 -13.01 -31.69 32.81
C ALA A 26 -11.90 -31.31 33.82
N THR A 27 -10.71 -31.01 33.33
CA THR A 27 -9.56 -30.60 34.15
C THR A 27 -8.78 -29.55 33.37
N ASP A 28 -8.35 -28.51 34.08
CA ASP A 28 -7.50 -27.47 33.50
C ASP A 28 -6.11 -28.03 33.20
N ALA A 29 -5.48 -27.54 32.13
CA ALA A 29 -4.09 -27.79 31.84
C ALA A 29 -3.20 -27.07 32.86
N THR A 30 -2.24 -27.78 33.44
CA THR A 30 -1.31 -27.23 34.43
C THR A 30 0.14 -27.52 34.03
N PHE A 31 1.00 -26.49 34.08
CA PHE A 31 2.43 -26.62 33.77
C PHE A 31 3.23 -25.52 34.46
N SER A 32 4.57 -25.63 34.40
CA SER A 32 5.50 -24.64 34.94
C SER A 32 6.22 -23.93 33.79
N LEU A 33 6.20 -22.60 33.77
CA LEU A 33 6.99 -21.77 32.87
C LEU A 33 8.02 -20.99 33.69
N ASP A 34 9.30 -21.22 33.44
CA ASP A 34 10.41 -20.60 34.17
C ASP A 34 10.28 -20.67 35.72
N GLY A 35 9.71 -21.77 36.22
CA GLY A 35 9.49 -22.01 37.65
C GLY A 35 8.18 -21.45 38.21
N VAL A 36 7.38 -20.75 37.39
CA VAL A 36 6.05 -20.26 37.76
C VAL A 36 4.98 -21.24 37.30
N GLN A 37 4.18 -21.75 38.24
CA GLN A 37 3.06 -22.62 37.91
C GLN A 37 1.92 -21.82 37.29
N VAL A 38 1.41 -22.30 36.17
CA VAL A 38 0.30 -21.70 35.42
C VAL A 38 -0.78 -22.75 35.16
N SER A 39 -2.05 -22.33 35.26
CA SER A 39 -3.22 -23.13 34.90
C SER A 39 -4.01 -22.45 33.79
N ARG A 40 -4.52 -23.22 32.83
CA ARG A 40 -5.37 -22.76 31.72
C ARG A 40 -6.49 -23.76 31.46
N SER A 41 -7.68 -23.26 31.12
CA SER A 41 -8.85 -24.10 30.85
C SER A 41 -8.78 -24.91 29.56
N GLY A 42 -7.76 -24.68 28.73
CA GLY A 42 -7.55 -25.38 27.46
C GLY A 42 -6.08 -25.59 27.13
N ASN A 43 -5.85 -26.41 26.10
CA ASN A 43 -4.51 -26.81 25.67
C ASN A 43 -3.88 -25.86 24.65
N THR A 44 -4.62 -24.89 24.12
CA THR A 44 -4.08 -23.82 23.26
C THR A 44 -4.04 -22.53 24.06
N ILE A 45 -2.86 -21.96 24.19
CA ILE A 45 -2.57 -20.88 25.12
C ILE A 45 -1.91 -19.74 24.36
N THR A 46 -2.54 -18.57 24.39
CA THR A 46 -2.12 -17.39 23.60
C THR A 46 -1.85 -16.15 24.46
N ASP A 47 -2.04 -16.26 25.78
CA ASP A 47 -2.11 -15.13 26.71
C ASP A 47 -0.96 -15.06 27.72
N ILE A 48 -0.03 -16.02 27.67
CA ILE A 48 1.11 -16.06 28.61
C ILE A 48 2.30 -15.27 28.08
N MET A 49 2.56 -15.34 26.78
CA MET A 49 3.66 -14.64 26.11
C MET A 49 3.12 -13.92 24.89
N THR A 50 3.38 -12.62 24.80
CA THR A 50 2.94 -11.80 23.66
C THR A 50 3.51 -12.36 22.36
N GLY A 51 2.63 -12.65 21.40
CA GLY A 51 3.02 -13.13 20.07
C GLY A 51 3.38 -14.62 19.99
N ILE A 52 3.15 -15.41 21.05
CA ILE A 52 3.38 -16.85 21.05
C ILE A 52 2.07 -17.59 21.33
N GLU A 53 1.74 -18.55 20.46
CA GLU A 53 0.71 -19.56 20.71
C GLU A 53 1.40 -20.87 21.13
N LEU A 54 1.05 -21.38 22.31
CA LEU A 54 1.54 -22.64 22.84
C LEU A 54 0.43 -23.68 22.79
N THR A 55 0.67 -24.81 22.14
CA THR A 55 -0.23 -25.96 22.14
C THR A 55 0.33 -27.10 22.96
N LEU A 56 -0.38 -27.51 24.00
CA LEU A 56 -0.06 -28.64 24.87
C LEU A 56 -0.61 -29.93 24.27
N ASN A 57 0.27 -30.83 23.83
CA ASN A 57 -0.13 -32.06 23.14
C ASN A 57 -0.18 -33.27 24.08
N ALA A 58 0.78 -33.38 25.00
CA ALA A 58 0.89 -34.50 25.93
C ALA A 58 1.75 -34.12 27.14
N ASP A 59 1.57 -34.85 28.24
CA ASP A 59 2.42 -34.74 29.42
C ASP A 59 3.85 -35.19 29.09
N VAL A 60 4.82 -34.45 29.62
CA VAL A 60 6.24 -34.73 29.44
C VAL A 60 6.91 -34.97 30.79
N SER A 61 7.93 -35.84 30.79
CA SER A 61 8.77 -36.04 31.96
C SER A 61 10.07 -35.24 31.77
N GLY A 62 10.23 -34.18 32.56
CA GLY A 62 11.37 -33.27 32.51
C GLY A 62 11.07 -31.93 31.83
N ASP A 63 12.09 -31.08 31.77
CA ASP A 63 11.97 -29.70 31.29
C ASP A 63 12.07 -29.64 29.76
N ILE A 64 11.18 -28.87 29.12
CA ILE A 64 11.26 -28.55 27.69
C ILE A 64 11.79 -27.13 27.54
N ALA A 65 12.89 -26.98 26.80
CA ALA A 65 13.37 -25.67 26.37
C ALA A 65 12.60 -25.22 25.13
N LEU A 66 11.85 -24.12 25.26
CA LEU A 66 11.26 -23.42 24.12
C LEU A 66 12.22 -22.32 23.70
N SER A 67 12.50 -22.23 22.40
CA SER A 67 13.30 -21.14 21.84
C SER A 67 12.58 -20.57 20.63
N THR A 68 12.64 -19.25 20.50
CA THR A 68 12.16 -18.52 19.33
C THR A 68 13.37 -18.02 18.55
N SER A 69 13.30 -18.11 17.24
CA SER A 69 14.33 -17.58 16.35
C SER A 69 13.68 -16.92 15.15
N ARG A 70 14.35 -15.89 14.61
CA ARG A 70 13.91 -15.25 13.37
C ARG A 70 14.06 -16.24 12.22
N SER A 71 13.06 -16.30 11.34
CA SER A 71 13.13 -17.15 10.15
C SER A 71 13.88 -16.42 9.03
N ASN A 72 15.15 -16.77 8.86
CA ASN A 72 16.01 -16.21 7.81
C ASN A 72 15.41 -16.44 6.40
N SER A 73 14.78 -17.59 6.17
CA SER A 73 14.13 -17.90 4.89
C SER A 73 12.93 -16.99 4.63
N GLN A 74 12.12 -16.67 5.64
CA GLN A 74 11.00 -15.74 5.49
C GLN A 74 11.47 -14.30 5.27
N ILE A 75 12.57 -13.89 5.90
CA ILE A 75 13.19 -12.58 5.66
C ILE A 75 13.67 -12.50 4.21
N LYS A 76 14.39 -13.51 3.71
CA LYS A 76 14.83 -13.56 2.30
C LYS A 76 13.63 -13.49 1.35
N GLN A 77 12.59 -14.30 1.59
CA GLN A 77 11.38 -14.28 0.79
C GLN A 77 10.72 -12.89 0.76
N THR A 78 10.62 -12.21 1.91
CA THR A 78 10.04 -10.85 1.99
C THR A 78 10.83 -9.86 1.11
N VAL A 79 12.16 -9.97 1.09
CA VAL A 79 13.02 -9.14 0.23
C VAL A 79 12.82 -9.46 -1.25
N GLU A 80 12.77 -10.74 -1.60
CA GLU A 80 12.53 -11.19 -2.98
C GLU A 80 11.15 -10.75 -3.50
N ASP A 81 10.11 -10.89 -2.68
CA ASP A 81 8.75 -10.44 -3.00
C ASP A 81 8.71 -8.91 -3.19
N THR A 82 9.40 -8.17 -2.32
CA THR A 82 9.53 -6.71 -2.47
C THR A 82 10.20 -6.33 -3.80
N ILE A 83 11.30 -7.00 -4.16
CA ILE A 83 11.99 -6.78 -5.43
C ILE A 83 11.07 -7.08 -6.61
N ALA A 84 10.33 -8.20 -6.56
CA ALA A 84 9.41 -8.61 -7.60
C ALA A 84 8.32 -7.55 -7.83
N SER A 85 7.63 -7.11 -6.77
CA SER A 85 6.59 -6.07 -6.88
C SER A 85 7.13 -4.72 -7.36
N LEU A 86 8.35 -4.33 -6.94
CA LEU A 86 8.99 -3.11 -7.42
C LEU A 86 9.29 -3.18 -8.92
N ASN A 87 9.80 -4.31 -9.41
CA ASN A 87 10.08 -4.49 -10.83
C ASN A 87 8.80 -4.57 -11.65
N GLU A 88 7.76 -5.26 -11.18
CA GLU A 88 6.47 -5.33 -11.86
C GLU A 88 5.85 -3.94 -12.06
N PHE A 89 5.79 -3.12 -11.01
CA PHE A 89 5.29 -1.75 -11.12
C PHE A 89 6.16 -0.90 -12.05
N LYS A 90 7.49 -1.04 -11.92
CA LYS A 90 8.45 -0.31 -12.76
C LYS A 90 8.25 -0.64 -14.24
N ASP A 91 8.14 -1.92 -14.58
CA ASP A 91 7.98 -2.38 -15.95
C ASP A 91 6.69 -1.84 -16.56
N GLU A 92 5.60 -1.82 -15.78
CA GLU A 92 4.33 -1.28 -16.25
C GLU A 92 4.37 0.24 -16.44
N ILE A 93 4.90 1.00 -15.47
CA ILE A 93 4.99 2.46 -15.63
C ILE A 93 5.98 2.85 -16.74
N ASP A 94 7.05 2.07 -16.95
CA ASP A 94 7.98 2.28 -18.05
C ASP A 94 7.34 1.97 -19.40
N ARG A 95 6.56 0.89 -19.51
CA ARG A 95 5.79 0.55 -20.72
C ARG A 95 4.80 1.65 -21.08
N LEU A 96 4.06 2.17 -20.10
CA LEU A 96 3.06 3.21 -20.31
C LEU A 96 3.68 4.56 -20.70
N THR A 97 4.86 4.88 -20.16
CA THR A 97 5.57 6.15 -20.39
C THR A 97 6.74 6.04 -21.37
N TYR A 98 6.80 4.96 -22.15
CA TYR A 98 7.91 4.67 -23.04
C TYR A 98 8.02 5.68 -24.20
N VAL A 99 9.19 6.28 -24.37
CA VAL A 99 9.47 7.17 -25.51
C VAL A 99 10.22 6.38 -26.58
N ASP A 100 9.61 6.18 -27.74
CA ASP A 100 10.26 5.70 -28.95
C ASP A 100 10.91 6.88 -29.68
N ILE A 101 12.24 6.81 -29.86
CA ILE A 101 13.02 7.88 -30.50
C ILE A 101 13.04 7.70 -32.02
N GLU A 102 12.79 6.49 -32.53
CA GLU A 102 13.00 6.12 -33.93
C GLU A 102 11.69 5.81 -34.68
N GLY A 103 10.56 5.76 -33.98
CA GLY A 103 9.26 5.40 -34.54
C GLY A 103 8.05 5.99 -33.81
N GLU A 104 6.87 5.45 -34.12
CA GLU A 104 5.59 5.85 -33.51
C GLU A 104 5.18 4.92 -32.34
N GLY A 105 6.09 4.08 -31.85
CA GLY A 105 5.84 3.09 -30.80
C GLY A 105 5.77 3.65 -29.37
N ASN A 106 5.43 4.93 -29.21
CA ASN A 106 5.34 5.58 -27.90
C ASN A 106 4.30 4.89 -27.01
N GLY A 107 4.59 4.81 -25.71
CA GLY A 107 3.63 4.38 -24.72
C GLY A 107 2.41 5.32 -24.66
N PRO A 108 1.22 4.81 -24.30
CA PRO A 108 -0.01 5.59 -24.31
C PRO A 108 0.00 6.81 -23.38
N LEU A 109 0.86 6.84 -22.36
CA LEU A 109 0.95 7.91 -21.35
C LEU A 109 2.26 8.71 -21.47
N THR A 110 2.95 8.65 -22.61
CA THR A 110 4.26 9.27 -22.80
C THR A 110 4.26 10.79 -22.61
N LEU A 111 3.17 11.46 -23.00
CA LEU A 111 2.99 12.91 -22.85
C LEU A 111 2.20 13.27 -21.59
N GLU A 112 1.81 12.27 -20.79
CA GLU A 112 1.02 12.49 -19.60
C GLU A 112 1.91 12.90 -18.42
N THR A 113 1.77 14.15 -18.00
CA THR A 113 2.60 14.73 -16.94
C THR A 113 2.39 14.04 -15.60
N SER A 114 1.14 13.66 -15.28
CA SER A 114 0.80 12.96 -14.04
C SER A 114 1.45 11.58 -13.96
N ALA A 115 1.48 10.83 -15.07
CA ALA A 115 2.15 9.53 -15.15
C ALA A 115 3.68 9.66 -15.00
N THR A 116 4.27 10.70 -15.58
CA THR A 116 5.72 10.99 -15.44
C THR A 116 6.08 11.39 -14.01
N MET A 117 5.18 12.12 -13.32
CA MET A 117 5.35 12.47 -11.91
C MET A 117 5.27 11.24 -11.01
N LEU A 118 4.31 10.34 -11.24
CA LEU A 118 4.20 9.06 -10.52
C LEU A 118 5.48 8.24 -10.65
N LYS A 119 5.98 8.07 -11.88
CA LYS A 119 7.26 7.38 -12.16
C LYS A 119 8.42 8.00 -11.38
N SER A 120 8.47 9.33 -11.30
CA SER A 120 9.53 10.04 -10.57
C SER A 120 9.40 9.88 -9.04
N ASN A 121 8.18 9.93 -8.51
CA ASN A 121 7.89 9.70 -7.09
C ASN A 121 8.24 8.27 -6.68
N PHE A 122 7.88 7.28 -7.50
CA PHE A 122 8.25 5.89 -7.28
C PHE A 122 9.77 5.68 -7.26
N LYS A 123 10.50 6.26 -8.22
CA LYS A 123 11.99 6.19 -8.23
C LYS A 123 12.61 6.83 -7.00
N ARG A 124 12.05 7.95 -6.53
CA ARG A 124 12.51 8.61 -5.30
C ARG A 124 12.33 7.72 -4.07
N LEU A 125 11.22 6.99 -4.01
CA LEU A 125 10.91 6.14 -2.86
C LEU A 125 11.99 5.06 -2.61
N ALA A 126 12.55 4.48 -3.67
CA ALA A 126 13.59 3.45 -3.56
C ALA A 126 14.95 3.99 -3.07
N ILE A 127 15.18 5.30 -3.13
CA ILE A 127 16.43 5.94 -2.68
C ILE A 127 16.25 6.74 -1.38
N GLU A 128 15.01 6.87 -0.89
CA GLU A 128 14.71 7.57 0.36
C GLU A 128 15.20 6.77 1.57
N PRO A 129 15.78 7.44 2.59
CA PRO A 129 16.13 6.78 3.83
C PRO A 129 14.87 6.40 4.63
N LEU A 130 14.88 5.19 5.19
CA LEU A 130 13.93 4.73 6.20
C LEU A 130 14.42 5.20 7.58
N GLN A 131 13.76 6.24 8.09
CA GLN A 131 14.07 6.86 9.38
C GLN A 131 13.28 6.21 10.51
N GLY A 132 13.80 6.30 11.73
CA GLY A 132 13.05 5.90 12.93
C GLY A 132 12.93 4.40 13.15
N PHE A 133 13.85 3.61 12.59
CA PHE A 133 14.05 2.18 12.88
C PHE A 133 15.28 1.92 13.76
N GLY A 134 15.78 2.99 14.39
CA GLY A 134 16.99 2.99 15.20
C GLY A 134 17.64 4.37 15.19
N SER A 135 18.89 4.42 15.65
CA SER A 135 19.67 5.66 15.74
C SER A 135 20.12 6.21 14.38
N SER A 136 20.22 5.34 13.37
CA SER A 136 20.66 5.68 12.02
C SER A 136 19.59 5.36 11.00
N ALA A 137 19.59 6.12 9.91
CA ALA A 137 18.75 5.86 8.75
C ALA A 137 19.14 4.54 8.06
N ILE A 138 18.14 3.79 7.61
CA ILE A 138 18.33 2.55 6.86
C ILE A 138 18.03 2.82 5.39
N TYR A 139 18.87 2.34 4.49
CA TYR A 139 18.60 2.34 3.05
C TYR A 139 18.28 0.93 2.58
N ILE A 140 17.33 0.76 1.65
CA ILE A 140 16.99 -0.57 1.11
C ILE A 140 18.21 -1.26 0.44
N SER A 141 19.18 -0.47 -0.03
CA SER A 141 20.47 -0.96 -0.53
C SER A 141 21.33 -1.63 0.54
N GLN A 142 21.21 -1.21 1.81
CA GLN A 142 21.84 -1.88 2.94
C GLN A 142 21.13 -3.19 3.29
N LEU A 143 19.87 -3.36 2.89
CA LEU A 143 19.11 -4.61 3.04
C LEU A 143 19.38 -5.60 1.89
N GLY A 144 20.29 -5.25 0.97
CA GLY A 144 20.61 -6.07 -0.20
C GLY A 144 19.76 -5.76 -1.44
N ILE A 145 18.82 -4.82 -1.39
CA ILE A 145 18.01 -4.43 -2.55
C ILE A 145 18.77 -3.37 -3.35
N LYS A 146 19.36 -3.76 -4.48
CA LYS A 146 20.14 -2.86 -5.34
C LYS A 146 19.48 -2.64 -6.68
N THR A 147 19.92 -1.58 -7.34
CA THR A 147 19.44 -1.20 -8.66
C THR A 147 20.58 -1.34 -9.68
N ASN A 148 20.30 -1.95 -10.82
CA ASN A 148 21.27 -2.07 -11.91
C ASN A 148 21.28 -0.82 -12.81
N SER A 149 22.11 -0.80 -13.86
CA SER A 149 22.19 0.34 -14.81
C SER A 149 20.89 0.62 -15.58
N GLU A 150 20.02 -0.38 -15.70
CA GLU A 150 18.72 -0.29 -16.37
C GLU A 150 17.60 0.12 -15.41
N GLY A 151 17.92 0.32 -14.13
CA GLY A 151 16.96 0.67 -13.10
C GLY A 151 16.21 -0.52 -12.49
N GLN A 152 16.52 -1.75 -12.88
CA GLN A 152 15.88 -2.96 -12.32
C GLN A 152 16.44 -3.25 -10.93
N TYR A 153 15.55 -3.65 -10.02
CA TYR A 153 15.90 -4.05 -8.67
C TYR A 153 16.34 -5.52 -8.63
N TYR A 154 17.37 -5.82 -7.85
CA TYR A 154 17.88 -7.17 -7.65
C TYR A 154 18.43 -7.37 -6.24
N LEU A 155 18.54 -8.63 -5.83
CA LEU A 155 19.11 -9.02 -4.54
C LEU A 155 20.63 -9.17 -4.65
N ASP A 156 21.36 -8.34 -3.89
CA ASP A 156 22.78 -8.53 -3.60
C ASP A 156 22.91 -9.44 -2.38
N GLU A 157 23.11 -10.75 -2.62
CA GLU A 157 23.17 -11.77 -1.57
C GLU A 157 24.26 -11.48 -0.54
N ALA A 158 25.40 -10.92 -0.95
CA ALA A 158 26.51 -10.65 -0.03
C ALA A 158 26.15 -9.54 0.98
N ILE A 159 25.49 -8.46 0.52
CA ILE A 159 25.01 -7.41 1.41
C ILE A 159 23.86 -7.91 2.27
N PHE A 160 22.93 -8.66 1.69
CA PHE A 160 21.81 -9.25 2.41
C PHE A 160 22.28 -10.12 3.58
N GLU A 161 23.15 -11.09 3.33
CA GLU A 161 23.66 -12.01 4.37
C GLU A 161 24.48 -11.27 5.44
N LYS A 162 25.24 -10.25 5.04
CA LYS A 162 25.98 -9.40 5.97
C LYS A 162 25.02 -8.65 6.90
N THR A 163 23.94 -8.09 6.38
CA THR A 163 22.95 -7.36 7.18
C THR A 163 22.12 -8.31 8.02
N LEU A 164 21.74 -9.47 7.49
CA LEU A 164 21.03 -10.52 8.24
C LEU A 164 21.82 -11.02 9.45
N THR A 165 23.15 -11.10 9.32
CA THR A 165 24.01 -11.53 10.42
C THR A 165 24.23 -10.43 11.46
N ASN A 166 24.42 -9.18 11.03
CA ASN A 166 24.85 -8.10 11.92
C ASN A 166 23.71 -7.23 12.48
N ASN A 167 22.66 -6.99 11.69
CA ASN A 167 21.53 -6.12 12.03
C ASN A 167 20.20 -6.67 11.46
N PRO A 168 19.77 -7.89 11.84
CA PRO A 168 18.56 -8.53 11.31
C PRO A 168 17.27 -7.74 11.59
N GLU A 169 17.26 -6.86 12.58
CA GLU A 169 16.13 -5.98 12.89
C GLU A 169 15.86 -4.94 11.80
N TYR A 170 16.86 -4.60 10.97
CA TYR A 170 16.68 -3.61 9.89
C TYR A 170 15.67 -4.07 8.84
N PHE A 171 15.47 -5.38 8.67
CA PHE A 171 14.48 -5.91 7.74
C PHE A 171 13.03 -5.62 8.16
N ALA A 172 12.76 -5.32 9.44
CA ALA A 172 11.44 -4.90 9.88
C ALA A 172 11.00 -3.62 9.15
N ALA A 173 11.95 -2.76 8.78
CA ALA A 173 11.69 -1.51 8.07
C ALA A 173 11.07 -1.70 6.68
N LEU A 174 11.12 -2.90 6.10
CA LEU A 174 10.44 -3.17 4.84
C LEU A 174 8.92 -3.29 5.00
N LYS A 175 8.45 -3.84 6.13
CA LYS A 175 7.08 -4.32 6.26
C LYS A 175 6.27 -3.55 7.30
N ASP A 176 6.83 -3.34 8.48
CA ASP A 176 6.08 -2.90 9.65
C ASP A 176 6.53 -1.52 10.08
N ASP A 177 5.57 -0.63 10.36
CA ASP A 177 5.88 0.67 10.96
C ASP A 177 6.48 0.46 12.36
N ASN A 178 7.39 1.35 12.74
CA ASN A 178 8.07 1.28 14.02
C ASN A 178 7.59 2.35 14.99
N ILE A 179 7.32 1.93 16.22
CA ILE A 179 7.24 2.82 17.37
C ILE A 179 7.91 2.11 18.55
N SER A 180 9.10 2.59 18.91
CA SER A 180 9.95 1.89 19.89
C SER A 180 10.74 2.87 20.74
N SER A 181 11.04 2.48 21.97
CA SER A 181 11.98 3.20 22.84
C SER A 181 13.40 2.66 22.68
N SER A 182 14.40 3.51 22.92
CA SER A 182 15.81 3.10 23.06
C SER A 182 16.12 2.42 24.39
N THR A 183 15.15 2.35 25.32
CA THR A 183 15.28 1.73 26.65
C THR A 183 14.17 0.73 26.91
N SER A 184 14.45 -0.32 27.68
CA SER A 184 13.47 -1.32 28.09
C SER A 184 12.54 -0.85 29.21
N SER A 185 12.88 0.25 29.88
CA SER A 185 12.08 0.85 30.97
C SER A 185 10.96 1.76 30.46
N ALA A 186 10.83 1.92 29.15
CA ALA A 186 9.82 2.75 28.52
C ALA A 186 9.12 1.99 27.38
N THR A 187 7.79 1.98 27.38
CA THR A 187 6.96 1.48 26.29
C THR A 187 6.29 2.65 25.60
N VAL A 188 6.19 2.58 24.27
CA VAL A 188 5.58 3.64 23.46
C VAL A 188 4.51 3.02 22.59
N SER A 189 3.36 3.68 22.55
CA SER A 189 2.24 3.31 21.71
C SER A 189 1.60 4.56 21.12
N LYS A 190 0.95 4.39 19.97
CA LYS A 190 0.13 5.43 19.36
C LYS A 190 -1.16 4.82 18.83
N SER A 191 -2.20 5.66 18.70
CA SER A 191 -3.39 5.25 17.95
C SER A 191 -3.04 5.05 16.47
N SER A 192 -3.79 4.20 15.77
CA SER A 192 -3.60 3.92 14.35
C SER A 192 -3.78 5.17 13.48
N ILE A 193 -4.61 6.12 13.91
CA ILE A 193 -4.87 7.39 13.21
C ILE A 193 -3.89 8.51 13.58
N THR A 194 -3.01 8.28 14.56
CA THR A 194 -2.01 9.29 14.97
C THR A 194 -0.87 9.29 13.97
N GLU A 195 -0.69 10.40 13.27
CA GLU A 195 0.46 10.62 12.40
C GLU A 195 1.55 11.40 13.13
N ILE A 196 2.73 10.79 13.16
CA ILE A 196 3.95 11.39 13.68
C ILE A 196 4.98 11.23 12.57
N PRO A 197 5.66 12.31 12.14
CA PRO A 197 6.69 12.21 11.12
C PRO A 197 7.76 11.17 11.50
N SER A 198 8.30 10.47 10.50
CA SER A 198 9.33 9.47 10.78
C SER A 198 10.61 10.15 11.26
N GLY A 199 11.18 9.66 12.37
CA GLY A 199 12.36 10.24 12.95
C GLY A 199 12.73 9.66 14.31
N ARG A 200 13.77 10.26 14.89
CA ARG A 200 14.23 10.04 16.26
C ARG A 200 13.80 11.23 17.09
N TYR A 201 13.15 10.96 18.21
CA TYR A 201 12.63 11.96 19.13
C TYR A 201 13.22 11.72 20.51
N THR A 202 14.01 12.66 21.00
CA THR A 202 14.52 12.62 22.37
C THR A 202 13.37 12.90 23.33
N VAL A 203 13.25 12.07 24.36
CA VAL A 203 12.37 12.30 25.51
C VAL A 203 13.23 12.72 26.69
N ASP A 204 13.04 13.96 27.13
CA ASP A 204 13.79 14.57 28.21
C ASP A 204 12.94 15.60 28.98
N TYR A 205 13.44 16.01 30.14
CA TYR A 205 12.88 17.07 30.95
C TYR A 205 13.79 18.29 30.88
N ASP A 206 13.30 19.39 30.29
CA ASP A 206 14.09 20.61 30.06
C ASP A 206 14.25 21.50 31.31
N GLY A 207 13.78 21.03 32.47
CA GLY A 207 13.72 21.78 33.72
C GLY A 207 12.38 22.49 33.96
N SER A 208 11.48 22.51 32.97
CA SER A 208 10.12 23.02 33.10
C SER A 208 9.06 22.03 32.59
N ASN A 209 9.28 21.45 31.40
CA ASN A 209 8.35 20.56 30.73
C ASN A 209 9.03 19.28 30.26
N TRP A 210 8.24 18.20 30.21
CA TRP A 210 8.63 17.00 29.47
C TRP A 210 8.50 17.23 27.98
N LYS A 211 9.45 16.68 27.21
CA LYS A 211 9.58 16.90 25.78
C LYS A 211 9.61 15.59 25.00
N PHE A 212 9.16 15.64 23.75
CA PHE A 212 9.28 14.62 22.71
C PHE A 212 9.80 15.31 21.45
N GLY A 213 11.12 15.32 21.27
CA GLY A 213 11.78 16.30 20.42
C GLY A 213 11.39 17.72 20.86
N ASP A 214 10.87 18.52 19.93
CA ASP A 214 10.41 19.88 20.25
C ASP A 214 9.01 19.94 20.89
N THR A 215 8.28 18.82 20.89
CA THR A 215 6.88 18.75 21.32
C THR A 215 6.78 18.66 22.85
N ILE A 216 5.93 19.47 23.46
CA ILE A 216 5.65 19.38 24.90
C ILE A 216 4.74 18.18 25.19
N LEU A 217 5.09 17.41 26.22
CA LEU A 217 4.30 16.31 26.74
C LEU A 217 3.54 16.71 28.00
N SER A 218 2.35 16.15 28.16
CA SER A 218 1.58 16.16 29.40
C SER A 218 1.91 14.91 30.20
N SER A 219 2.38 15.07 31.44
CA SER A 219 2.64 13.97 32.37
C SER A 219 1.50 13.80 33.38
N ASP A 220 1.20 12.55 33.75
CA ASP A 220 0.30 12.23 34.87
C ASP A 220 1.00 12.24 36.25
N GLY A 221 2.32 12.47 36.28
CA GLY A 221 3.14 12.41 37.49
C GLY A 221 3.43 10.99 38.00
N ALA A 222 2.97 9.95 37.30
CA ALA A 222 3.11 8.54 37.63
C ALA A 222 3.84 7.72 36.54
N GLY A 223 4.47 8.40 35.58
CA GLY A 223 5.24 7.75 34.50
C GLY A 223 4.48 7.59 33.18
N THR A 224 3.27 8.12 33.05
CA THR A 224 2.59 8.23 31.75
C THR A 224 2.78 9.61 31.16
N PHE A 225 3.18 9.67 29.90
CA PHE A 225 3.26 10.89 29.11
C PHE A 225 2.36 10.80 27.87
N THR A 226 1.72 11.91 27.55
CA THR A 226 0.82 12.06 26.40
C THR A 226 1.10 13.36 25.66
N SER A 227 0.60 13.48 24.42
CA SER A 227 0.75 14.70 23.62
C SER A 227 -0.59 15.22 23.14
N THR A 228 -0.77 16.55 23.19
CA THR A 228 -1.88 17.24 22.52
C THR A 228 -1.59 17.51 21.06
N THR A 229 -0.31 17.67 20.69
CA THR A 229 0.15 17.80 19.29
C THR A 229 0.00 16.49 18.52
N TYR A 230 0.26 15.36 19.19
CA TYR A 230 0.06 14.02 18.64
C TYR A 230 -0.99 13.26 19.46
N PRO A 231 -2.30 13.52 19.24
CA PRO A 231 -3.37 12.86 19.98
C PRO A 231 -3.28 11.34 19.84
N GLY A 232 -3.36 10.63 20.97
CA GLY A 232 -3.24 9.17 21.00
C GLY A 232 -1.81 8.65 21.13
N LEU A 233 -0.78 9.52 21.13
CA LEU A 233 0.56 9.15 21.57
C LEU A 233 0.56 8.91 23.09
N ARG A 234 1.09 7.76 23.50
CA ARG A 234 1.24 7.38 24.90
C ARG A 234 2.60 6.73 25.13
N ILE A 235 3.36 7.30 26.07
CA ILE A 235 4.64 6.78 26.54
C ILE A 235 4.44 6.40 28.00
N GLU A 236 4.74 5.16 28.37
CA GLU A 236 4.75 4.69 29.75
C GLU A 236 6.17 4.37 30.17
N THR A 237 6.56 4.83 31.34
CA THR A 237 7.85 4.53 31.94
C THR A 237 7.67 3.90 33.32
N ILE A 238 8.63 3.07 33.73
CA ILE A 238 8.64 2.44 35.06
C ILE A 238 8.78 3.52 36.14
N ASP A 239 9.64 4.52 35.91
CA ASP A 239 9.87 5.63 36.83
C ASP A 239 9.03 6.85 36.44
N ALA A 240 8.51 7.58 37.42
CA ALA A 240 7.76 8.82 37.19
C ALA A 240 8.64 9.97 36.64
N SER A 241 9.96 9.85 36.76
CA SER A 241 10.94 10.80 36.24
C SER A 241 12.11 10.04 35.62
N PRO A 242 11.90 9.47 34.42
CA PRO A 242 12.92 8.67 33.74
C PRO A 242 14.13 9.53 33.35
N ALA A 243 15.31 8.90 33.22
CA ALA A 243 16.44 9.52 32.54
C ALA A 243 16.11 9.75 31.06
N GLN A 244 16.86 10.63 30.38
CA GLN A 244 16.68 10.88 28.96
C GLN A 244 16.82 9.59 28.12
N PHE A 245 15.92 9.42 27.15
CA PHE A 245 15.95 8.32 26.18
C PHE A 245 15.42 8.77 24.82
N ASP A 246 15.53 7.94 23.79
CA ASP A 246 14.98 8.22 22.48
C ASP A 246 13.76 7.35 22.18
N VAL A 247 12.85 7.93 21.42
CA VAL A 247 11.76 7.21 20.77
C VAL A 247 12.01 7.25 19.26
N TYR A 248 11.96 6.08 18.64
CA TYR A 248 12.08 5.92 17.20
C TYR A 248 10.68 5.70 16.63
N VAL A 249 10.29 6.58 15.71
CA VAL A 249 9.03 6.49 14.97
C VAL A 249 9.37 6.31 13.50
N GLY A 250 9.11 5.15 12.93
CA GLY A 250 9.46 4.84 11.55
C GLY A 250 8.24 4.46 10.73
N LYS A 251 8.14 4.99 9.50
CA LYS A 251 7.19 4.48 8.51
C LYS A 251 7.92 3.49 7.61
N SER A 252 7.36 2.29 7.48
CA SER A 252 7.96 1.21 6.69
C SER A 252 7.98 1.53 5.20
N PHE A 253 8.80 0.80 4.46
CA PHE A 253 8.82 0.88 3.01
C PHE A 253 7.44 0.52 2.41
N ALA A 254 6.80 -0.56 2.90
CA ALA A 254 5.46 -0.95 2.50
C ALA A 254 4.43 0.16 2.74
N SER A 255 4.44 0.79 3.92
CA SER A 255 3.54 1.92 4.22
C SER A 255 3.79 3.11 3.31
N LYS A 256 5.06 3.44 3.01
CA LYS A 256 5.37 4.52 2.06
C LYS A 256 4.90 4.21 0.62
N ILE A 257 4.96 2.96 0.18
CA ILE A 257 4.36 2.54 -1.10
C ILE A 257 2.84 2.70 -1.02
N SER A 258 2.23 2.23 0.07
CA SER A 258 0.79 2.34 0.28
C SER A 258 0.30 3.79 0.27
N ASP A 259 1.04 4.71 0.89
CA ASP A 259 0.77 6.15 0.84
C ASP A 259 0.83 6.65 -0.60
N LEU A 260 1.91 6.35 -1.34
CA LEU A 260 2.08 6.77 -2.73
C LEU A 260 0.91 6.29 -3.60
N MET A 261 0.48 5.04 -3.44
CA MET A 261 -0.66 4.49 -4.19
C MET A 261 -1.97 5.14 -3.77
N SER A 262 -2.16 5.39 -2.47
CA SER A 262 -3.36 6.04 -1.95
C SER A 262 -3.48 7.48 -2.46
N ASP A 263 -2.39 8.24 -2.41
CA ASP A 263 -2.33 9.62 -2.93
C ASP A 263 -2.56 9.66 -4.45
N THR A 264 -2.08 8.65 -5.18
CA THR A 264 -2.26 8.54 -6.64
C THR A 264 -3.69 8.18 -7.01
N LEU A 265 -4.38 7.38 -6.19
CA LEU A 265 -5.76 6.94 -6.41
C LEU A 265 -6.81 7.87 -5.79
N ALA A 266 -6.38 8.90 -5.05
CA ALA A 266 -7.27 9.86 -4.44
C ALA A 266 -8.11 10.63 -5.48
N ASP A 267 -9.32 11.03 -5.09
CA ASP A 267 -10.26 11.74 -5.97
C ASP A 267 -9.76 13.14 -6.40
N ASP A 268 -8.92 13.77 -5.57
CA ASP A 268 -8.29 15.07 -5.84
C ASP A 268 -6.89 14.95 -6.46
N SER A 269 -6.47 13.73 -6.82
CA SER A 269 -5.18 13.49 -7.43
C SER A 269 -5.04 14.16 -8.81
N SER A 270 -3.79 14.40 -9.20
CA SER A 270 -3.45 14.90 -10.54
C SER A 270 -3.81 13.92 -11.65
N LEU A 271 -3.74 12.61 -11.36
CA LEU A 271 -4.15 11.56 -12.29
C LEU A 271 -5.66 11.57 -12.50
N LYS A 272 -6.45 11.72 -11.42
CA LYS A 272 -7.90 11.85 -11.52
C LYS A 272 -8.32 13.10 -12.29
N SER A 273 -7.63 14.22 -12.01
CA SER A 273 -7.84 15.48 -12.73
C SER A 273 -7.57 15.34 -14.23
N ALA A 274 -6.49 14.64 -14.61
CA ALA A 274 -6.18 14.36 -16.01
C ALA A 274 -7.24 13.44 -16.65
N GLU A 275 -7.67 12.39 -15.96
CA GLU A 275 -8.74 11.49 -16.43
C GLU A 275 -10.02 12.28 -16.76
N THR A 276 -10.48 13.13 -15.83
CA THR A 276 -11.67 13.97 -16.05
C THR A 276 -11.48 14.95 -17.20
N ALA A 277 -10.28 15.53 -17.36
CA ALA A 277 -9.99 16.43 -18.47
C ALA A 277 -10.08 15.71 -19.83
N TYR A 278 -9.56 14.48 -19.93
CA TYR A 278 -9.66 13.67 -21.16
C TYR A 278 -11.09 13.21 -21.45
N GLN A 279 -11.88 12.88 -20.41
CA GLN A 279 -13.30 12.57 -20.58
C GLN A 279 -14.06 13.76 -21.16
N ASN A 280 -13.91 14.95 -20.57
CA ASN A 280 -14.55 16.17 -21.07
C ASN A 280 -14.10 16.53 -22.50
N LEU A 281 -12.81 16.34 -22.81
CA LEU A 281 -12.30 16.56 -24.16
C LEU A 281 -12.92 15.59 -25.17
N SER A 282 -13.07 14.32 -24.79
CA SER A 282 -13.73 13.33 -25.65
C SER A 282 -15.19 13.70 -25.92
N GLU A 283 -15.90 14.21 -24.91
CA GLU A 283 -17.27 14.70 -25.08
C GLU A 283 -17.35 15.91 -26.01
N ASP A 284 -16.50 16.94 -25.82
CA ASP A 284 -16.44 18.12 -26.71
C ASP A 284 -16.13 17.72 -28.16
N ILE A 285 -15.18 16.80 -28.37
CA ILE A 285 -14.83 16.31 -29.69
C ILE A 285 -16.04 15.63 -30.35
N ASN A 286 -16.76 14.78 -29.63
CA ASN A 286 -17.95 14.11 -30.16
C ASN A 286 -19.04 15.11 -30.55
N GLU A 287 -19.33 16.11 -29.70
CA GLU A 287 -20.28 17.16 -30.06
C GLU A 287 -19.86 17.96 -31.31
N ARG A 288 -18.55 18.20 -31.46
CA ARG A 288 -18.03 18.94 -32.62
C ARG A 288 -18.11 18.10 -33.90
N LEU A 289 -17.91 16.80 -33.81
CA LEU A 289 -18.11 15.87 -34.93
C LEU A 289 -19.57 15.89 -35.38
N GLU A 290 -20.53 15.80 -34.46
CA GLU A 290 -21.95 15.90 -34.80
C GLU A 290 -22.33 17.24 -35.47
N LYS A 291 -21.79 18.35 -34.97
CA LYS A 291 -21.98 19.67 -35.59
C LYS A 291 -21.34 19.77 -36.98
N LEU A 292 -20.21 19.09 -37.20
CA LEU A 292 -19.55 19.03 -38.51
C LEU A 292 -20.37 18.21 -39.50
N ASP A 293 -20.90 17.05 -39.09
CA ASP A 293 -21.73 16.19 -39.93
C ASP A 293 -22.99 16.93 -40.41
N LEU A 294 -23.68 17.63 -39.51
CA LEU A 294 -24.84 18.44 -39.87
C LEU A 294 -24.48 19.58 -40.83
N ARG A 295 -23.30 20.20 -40.65
CA ARG A 295 -22.83 21.26 -41.55
C ARG A 295 -22.49 20.71 -42.94
N GLU A 296 -21.89 19.53 -43.02
CA GLU A 296 -21.62 18.83 -44.28
C GLU A 296 -22.93 18.57 -45.03
N GLU A 297 -23.94 18.04 -44.35
CA GLU A 297 -25.26 17.77 -44.94
C GLU A 297 -25.92 19.04 -45.49
N LEU A 298 -25.94 20.13 -44.71
CA LEU A 298 -26.50 21.41 -45.13
C LEU A 298 -25.78 21.99 -46.35
N ILE A 299 -24.44 21.92 -46.37
CA ILE A 299 -23.64 22.42 -47.47
C ILE A 299 -23.89 21.58 -48.73
N SER A 300 -23.91 20.25 -48.60
CA SER A 300 -24.20 19.31 -49.70
C SER A 300 -25.58 19.57 -50.30
N THR A 301 -26.59 19.74 -49.45
CA THR A 301 -27.97 20.08 -49.86
C THR A 301 -27.99 21.39 -50.63
N ARG A 302 -27.39 22.45 -50.07
CA ARG A 302 -27.34 23.78 -50.72
C ARG A 302 -26.64 23.73 -52.08
N TYR A 303 -25.52 23.02 -52.20
CA TYR A 303 -24.83 22.88 -53.48
C TYR A 303 -25.66 22.09 -54.48
N THR A 304 -26.31 21.01 -54.05
CA THR A 304 -27.23 20.22 -54.91
C THR A 304 -28.36 21.09 -55.46
N GLU A 305 -28.98 21.93 -54.63
CA GLU A 305 -30.00 22.89 -55.06
C GLU A 305 -29.44 23.94 -56.04
N GLN A 306 -28.26 24.52 -55.74
CA GLN A 306 -27.62 25.51 -56.60
C GLN A 306 -27.24 24.94 -57.97
N PHE A 307 -26.68 23.73 -58.01
CA PHE A 307 -26.34 23.05 -59.25
C PHE A 307 -27.59 22.68 -60.07
N GLY A 308 -28.65 22.19 -59.42
CA GLY A 308 -29.92 21.93 -60.09
C GLY A 308 -30.56 23.19 -60.68
N ALA A 309 -30.54 24.31 -59.94
CA ALA A 309 -31.01 25.60 -60.44
C ALA A 309 -30.16 26.11 -61.62
N MET A 310 -28.84 25.97 -61.54
CA MET A 310 -27.92 26.34 -62.61
C MET A 310 -28.14 25.49 -63.88
N GLU A 311 -28.37 24.19 -63.74
CA GLU A 311 -28.67 23.28 -64.86
C GLU A 311 -29.99 23.64 -65.55
N SER A 312 -31.03 23.96 -64.77
CA SER A 312 -32.31 24.44 -65.29
C SER A 312 -32.16 25.75 -66.06
N ALA A 313 -31.46 26.73 -65.48
CA ALA A 313 -31.18 28.01 -66.13
C ALA A 313 -30.35 27.83 -67.42
N MET A 314 -29.34 26.96 -67.41
CA MET A 314 -28.54 26.63 -68.59
C MET A 314 -29.38 25.99 -69.70
N THR A 315 -30.29 25.09 -69.33
CA THR A 315 -31.24 24.47 -70.26
C THR A 315 -32.15 25.54 -70.90
N GLN A 316 -32.65 26.50 -70.12
CA GLN A 316 -33.45 27.61 -70.61
C GLN A 316 -32.65 28.58 -71.50
N PHE A 317 -31.40 28.86 -71.16
CA PHE A 317 -30.50 29.64 -72.03
C PHE A 317 -30.23 28.92 -73.34
N ASN A 318 -30.00 27.60 -73.32
CA ASN A 318 -29.82 26.81 -74.53
C ASN A 318 -31.08 26.78 -75.38
N SER A 319 -32.28 26.65 -74.81
CA SER A 319 -33.53 26.69 -75.58
C SER A 319 -33.77 28.07 -76.21
N THR A 320 -33.46 29.14 -75.47
CA THR A 320 -33.53 30.52 -75.98
C THR A 320 -32.52 30.74 -77.11
N LYS A 321 -31.30 30.22 -76.98
CA LYS A 321 -30.27 30.24 -78.03
C LYS A 321 -30.79 29.53 -79.28
N THR A 322 -31.31 28.31 -79.18
CA THR A 322 -31.88 27.56 -80.31
C THR A 322 -33.05 28.32 -80.95
N MET A 323 -33.91 28.95 -80.16
CA MET A 323 -35.02 29.78 -80.66
C MET A 323 -34.49 30.97 -81.47
N LEU A 324 -33.47 31.68 -80.96
CA LEU A 324 -32.84 32.79 -81.66
C LEU A 324 -32.12 32.33 -82.95
N GLU A 325 -31.42 31.20 -82.91
CA GLU A 325 -30.80 30.59 -84.10
C GLU A 325 -31.84 30.28 -85.18
N ASN A 326 -32.96 29.66 -84.80
CA ASN A 326 -34.09 29.38 -85.70
C ASN A 326 -34.70 30.67 -86.28
N PHE A 327 -34.87 31.73 -85.47
CA PHE A 327 -35.34 33.02 -85.95
C PHE A 327 -34.38 33.63 -86.97
N ILE A 328 -33.07 33.59 -86.71
CA ILE A 328 -32.04 34.10 -87.62
C ILE A 328 -32.04 33.32 -88.93
N GLU A 329 -32.14 31.99 -88.88
CA GLU A 329 -32.24 31.16 -90.08
C GLU A 329 -33.49 31.46 -90.92
N ALA A 330 -34.65 31.60 -90.27
CA ALA A 330 -35.89 31.98 -90.93
C ALA A 330 -35.77 33.37 -91.59
N TRP A 331 -35.14 34.33 -90.92
CA TRP A 331 -34.85 35.65 -91.48
C TRP A 331 -33.91 35.59 -92.69
N LYS A 332 -32.87 34.76 -92.65
CA LYS A 332 -31.96 34.56 -93.78
C LYS A 332 -32.66 33.95 -95.00
N LYS A 333 -33.70 33.12 -94.83
CA LYS A 333 -34.49 32.52 -95.91
C LYS A 333 -35.48 33.47 -96.59
N GLN A 334 -35.78 34.63 -95.99
CA GLN A 334 -36.71 35.63 -96.54
C GLN A 334 -36.00 36.73 -97.36
N LYS A 335 -34.67 36.70 -97.47
CA LYS A 335 -33.87 37.52 -98.39
C LYS A 335 -33.49 36.71 -99.62
#